data_AF-A0A0A8E352-F1
#
_entry.id   AF-A0A0A8E352-F1
#
_cell.length_a   1.000
_cell.length_b   1.000
_cell.length_c   1.000
_cell.angle_alpha   90.00
_cell.angle_beta   90.00
_cell.angle_gamma   90.00
#
_symmetry.space_group_name_H-M   'P 1'
#
loop_
_entity.id
_entity.type
_entity.pdbx_description
1 polymer ?
#
loop_
_entity_poly.entity_id
_entity_poly.type
_entity_poly.pdbx_seq_one_letter_code
_entity_poly.pdbx_strand_id
1 'polypeptide(L)'
;MFFLGIAFVNSLQAAKLWSYWDKSNPNSTKVINFQPWQPFLDTYVVKEQSQTYLRYSEVTATDKSKLELDCILNVYADLNILDYNRNQQLAFWTNILKK
;
A
#
# COMPACT_ATOMS: atom_id res chain seq x y z
N MET A 1 4.39 9.90 45.39
CA MET A 1 3.37 10.57 44.56
C MET A 1 3.82 10.48 43.11
N PHE A 2 3.03 9.77 42.30
CA PHE A 2 2.99 9.69 40.83
C PHE A 2 4.26 9.34 40.03
N PHE A 3 4.29 8.09 39.56
CA PHE A 3 4.84 7.69 38.25
C PHE A 3 4.01 8.34 37.13
N LEU A 4 4.64 8.74 36.02
CA LEU A 4 4.20 8.59 34.60
C LEU A 4 4.78 9.72 33.72
N GLY A 5 5.92 9.47 33.06
CA GLY A 5 6.59 10.46 32.21
C GLY A 5 7.01 9.98 30.82
N ILE A 6 6.62 8.77 30.37
CA ILE A 6 7.17 8.19 29.12
C ILE A 6 6.09 7.85 28.06
N ALA A 7 4.79 7.97 28.36
CA ALA A 7 3.74 7.62 27.41
C ALA A 7 3.30 8.76 26.46
N PHE A 8 3.48 10.03 26.83
CA PHE A 8 2.96 11.18 26.05
C PHE A 8 3.74 11.52 24.78
N VAL A 9 5.06 11.29 24.75
CA VAL A 9 5.90 11.66 23.60
C VAL A 9 5.66 10.70 22.41
N ASN A 10 5.45 9.41 22.70
CA ASN A 10 5.16 8.41 21.67
C ASN A 10 3.79 8.64 20.99
N SER A 11 2.76 9.02 21.75
CA SER A 11 1.42 9.28 21.20
C SER A 11 1.37 10.53 20.33
N LEU A 12 2.12 11.59 20.67
CA LEU A 12 2.20 12.83 19.88
C LEU A 12 2.93 12.62 18.56
N GLN A 13 4.03 11.86 18.58
CA GLN A 13 4.76 11.52 17.35
C GLN A 13 3.92 10.62 16.43
N ALA A 14 3.21 9.64 17.00
CA ALA A 14 2.27 8.82 16.25
C ALA A 14 1.12 9.65 15.66
N ALA A 15 0.50 10.54 16.45
CA ALA A 15 -0.57 11.42 15.97
C ALA A 15 -0.10 12.36 14.84
N LYS A 16 1.11 12.90 14.95
CA LYS A 16 1.73 13.74 13.90
C LYS A 16 1.97 12.95 12.61
N LEU A 17 2.39 11.69 12.71
CA LEU A 17 2.56 10.79 11.56
C LEU A 17 1.20 10.48 10.89
N TRP A 18 0.15 10.23 11.67
CA TRP A 18 -1.19 10.02 11.12
C TRP A 18 -1.74 11.26 10.40
N SER A 19 -1.54 12.45 10.97
CA SER A 19 -1.94 13.71 10.34
C SER A 19 -1.26 13.98 8.99
N TYR A 20 -0.05 13.44 8.78
CA TYR A 20 0.62 13.50 7.48
C TYR A 20 -0.12 12.69 6.41
N TRP A 21 -0.54 11.47 6.75
CA TRP A 21 -1.26 10.56 5.84
C TRP A 21 -2.73 10.93 5.65
N ASP A 22 -3.31 11.71 6.56
CA ASP A 22 -4.64 12.29 6.42
C ASP A 22 -4.68 13.49 5.46
N LYS A 23 -3.72 13.64 4.55
CA LYS A 23 -3.75 14.66 3.48
C LYS A 23 -4.07 14.03 2.13
N SER A 24 -4.79 14.77 1.29
CA SER A 24 -5.05 14.41 -0.11
C SER A 24 -5.24 15.68 -0.93
N ASN A 25 -5.20 15.56 -2.26
CA ASN A 25 -5.56 16.63 -3.17
C ASN A 25 -6.97 16.37 -3.75
N PRO A 26 -8.03 17.03 -3.23
CA PRO A 26 -9.42 16.75 -3.63
C PRO A 26 -9.71 17.08 -5.10
N ASN A 27 -8.96 18.02 -5.68
CA ASN A 27 -9.13 18.46 -7.07
C ASN A 27 -8.28 17.64 -8.06
N SER A 28 -7.52 16.67 -7.57
CA SER A 28 -6.66 15.84 -8.42
C SER A 28 -7.48 14.91 -9.30
N THR A 29 -7.22 14.96 -10.60
CA THR A 29 -7.73 14.03 -11.62
C THR A 29 -6.72 12.95 -12.00
N LYS A 30 -5.56 12.91 -11.33
CA LYS A 30 -4.52 11.88 -11.57
C LYS A 30 -5.09 10.49 -11.27
N VAL A 31 -4.73 9.51 -12.09
CA VAL A 31 -5.12 8.10 -11.92
C VAL A 31 -3.88 7.23 -11.81
N ILE A 32 -3.83 6.39 -10.79
CA ILE A 32 -2.75 5.43 -10.62
C ILE A 32 -3.03 4.23 -11.54
N ASN A 33 -2.05 3.89 -12.38
CA ASN A 33 -2.16 2.75 -13.27
C ASN A 33 -1.76 1.45 -12.55
N PHE A 34 -2.75 0.62 -12.22
CA PHE A 34 -2.55 -0.70 -11.60
C PHE A 34 -2.45 -1.85 -12.61
N GLN A 35 -2.57 -1.60 -13.92
CA GLN A 35 -2.49 -2.66 -14.94
C GLN A 35 -1.20 -3.51 -14.86
N PRO A 36 0.00 -2.93 -14.63
CA PRO A 36 1.22 -3.72 -14.50
C PRO A 36 1.19 -4.71 -13.34
N TRP A 37 0.43 -4.43 -12.28
CA TRP A 37 0.29 -5.30 -11.12
C TRP A 37 -0.65 -6.50 -11.34
N GLN A 38 -1.55 -6.41 -12.33
CA GLN A 38 -2.59 -7.40 -12.55
C GLN A 38 -2.06 -8.82 -12.79
N PRO A 39 -1.02 -9.05 -13.61
CA PRO A 39 -0.49 -10.40 -13.83
C PRO A 39 0.03 -11.08 -12.56
N PHE A 40 0.58 -10.31 -11.61
CA PHE A 40 0.98 -10.84 -10.31
C PHE A 40 -0.24 -11.32 -9.53
N LEU A 41 -1.30 -10.49 -9.48
CA LEU A 41 -2.54 -10.86 -8.81
C LEU A 41 -3.19 -12.08 -9.46
N ASP A 42 -3.24 -12.15 -10.78
CA ASP A 42 -3.81 -13.28 -11.52
C ASP A 42 -3.07 -14.59 -11.24
N THR A 43 -1.76 -14.51 -10.96
CA THR A 43 -0.91 -15.67 -10.69
C THR A 43 -1.04 -16.16 -9.25
N TYR A 44 -1.09 -15.25 -8.28
CA TYR A 44 -0.92 -15.60 -6.86
C TYR A 44 -2.14 -15.35 -5.98
N VAL A 45 -3.17 -14.66 -6.48
CA VAL A 45 -4.43 -14.51 -5.74
C VAL A 45 -5.31 -15.73 -5.96
N VAL A 46 -5.71 -16.36 -4.86
CA VAL A 46 -6.65 -17.48 -4.87
C VAL A 46 -7.89 -17.11 -4.08
N LYS A 47 -9.05 -17.43 -4.65
CA LYS A 47 -10.35 -17.24 -4.01
C LYS A 47 -10.85 -18.60 -3.53
N GLU A 48 -11.02 -18.76 -2.24
CA GLU A 48 -11.64 -19.96 -1.66
C GLU A 48 -12.81 -19.53 -0.77
N GLN A 49 -13.98 -20.11 -1.03
CA GLN A 49 -15.23 -19.77 -0.34
C GLN A 49 -15.49 -18.25 -0.36
N SER A 50 -15.62 -17.61 0.82
CA SER A 50 -15.82 -16.18 1.00
C SER A 50 -14.53 -15.41 1.27
N GLN A 51 -13.36 -16.03 1.07
CA GLN A 51 -12.05 -15.46 1.38
C GLN A 51 -11.17 -15.35 0.13
N THR A 52 -10.24 -14.40 0.17
CA THR A 52 -9.27 -14.17 -0.89
C THR A 52 -7.89 -14.16 -0.24
N TYR A 53 -6.99 -14.98 -0.76
CA TYR A 53 -5.64 -15.19 -0.25
C TYR A 53 -4.62 -14.81 -1.30
N LEU A 54 -3.45 -14.37 -0.85
CA LEU A 54 -2.29 -14.16 -1.70
C LEU A 54 -1.21 -15.17 -1.31
N ARG A 55 -0.77 -15.98 -2.27
CA ARG A 55 0.18 -17.07 -2.04
C ARG A 55 1.63 -16.57 -2.00
N TYR A 56 1.95 -15.74 -1.02
CA TYR A 56 3.28 -15.13 -0.88
C TYR A 56 4.43 -16.14 -0.83
N SER A 57 4.22 -17.30 -0.20
CA SER A 57 5.22 -18.36 -0.10
C SER A 57 5.53 -19.05 -1.44
N GLU A 58 4.64 -18.91 -2.43
CA GLU A 58 4.79 -19.53 -3.75
C GLU A 58 5.42 -18.58 -4.78
N VAL A 59 5.69 -17.32 -4.41
CA VAL A 59 6.30 -16.35 -5.33
C VAL A 59 7.75 -16.73 -5.64
N THR A 60 8.00 -17.12 -6.89
CA THR A 60 9.33 -17.58 -7.33
C THR A 60 10.21 -16.43 -7.82
N ALA A 61 11.54 -16.61 -7.79
CA ALA A 61 12.47 -15.65 -8.38
C ALA A 61 12.28 -15.51 -9.90
N THR A 62 11.95 -16.61 -10.58
CA THR A 62 11.66 -16.62 -12.02
C THR A 62 10.46 -15.75 -12.35
N ASP A 63 9.37 -15.89 -11.62
CA ASP A 63 8.16 -15.09 -11.84
C ASP A 63 8.37 -13.62 -11.47
N LYS A 64 9.12 -13.33 -10.39
CA LYS A 64 9.52 -11.96 -10.05
C LYS A 64 10.22 -11.25 -11.21
N SER A 65 11.18 -11.95 -11.84
CA SER A 65 11.93 -11.41 -12.99
C SER A 65 11.05 -11.32 -14.24
N LYS A 66 10.28 -12.37 -14.55
CA LYS A 66 9.41 -12.42 -15.74
C LYS A 66 8.32 -11.35 -15.72
N LEU A 67 7.78 -11.06 -14.53
CA LEU A 67 6.74 -10.06 -14.32
C LEU A 67 7.31 -8.68 -13.99
N GLU A 68 8.64 -8.53 -14.00
CA GLU A 68 9.34 -7.26 -13.71
C GLU A 68 8.91 -6.61 -12.39
N LEU A 69 8.65 -7.42 -11.35
CA LEU A 69 8.00 -6.93 -10.13
C LEU A 69 8.80 -5.82 -9.43
N ASP A 70 10.13 -5.91 -9.44
CA ASP A 70 10.98 -4.89 -8.82
C ASP A 70 10.83 -3.53 -9.53
N CYS A 71 10.72 -3.51 -10.86
CA CYS A 71 10.49 -2.30 -11.63
C CYS A 71 9.12 -1.69 -11.28
N ILE A 72 8.09 -2.52 -11.27
CA ILE A 72 6.71 -2.10 -10.98
C ILE A 72 6.60 -1.55 -9.55
N LEU A 73 7.20 -2.23 -8.57
CA LEU A 73 7.20 -1.80 -7.18
C LEU A 73 7.98 -0.49 -6.98
N ASN A 74 9.08 -0.28 -7.71
CA ASN A 74 9.80 0.99 -7.68
C ASN A 74 8.94 2.14 -8.21
N VAL A 75 8.22 1.93 -9.33
CA VAL A 75 7.28 2.93 -9.87
C VAL A 75 6.23 3.31 -8.83
N TYR A 76 5.69 2.33 -8.09
CA TYR A 76 4.71 2.57 -7.04
C TYR A 76 5.29 3.22 -5.79
N ALA A 77 6.52 2.87 -5.41
CA ALA A 77 7.22 3.46 -4.28
C ALA A 77 7.54 4.95 -4.49
N ASP A 78 7.79 5.35 -5.74
CA ASP A 78 8.10 6.73 -6.11
C ASP A 78 6.86 7.64 -6.22
N LEU A 79 5.64 7.07 -6.13
CA LEU A 79 4.42 7.87 -6.17
C LEU A 79 4.30 8.73 -4.90
N ASN A 80 4.26 10.05 -5.08
CA ASN A 80 3.78 10.93 -4.03
C ASN A 80 2.26 10.79 -3.88
N ILE A 81 1.82 9.91 -3.00
CA ILE A 81 0.40 9.55 -2.83
C ILE A 81 -0.48 10.73 -2.36
N LEU A 82 0.13 11.77 -1.77
CA LEU A 82 -0.59 12.97 -1.31
C LEU A 82 -1.08 13.87 -2.47
N ASP A 83 -0.51 13.70 -3.67
CA ASP A 83 -0.94 14.39 -4.90
C ASP A 83 -2.27 13.86 -5.45
N TYR A 84 -2.74 12.74 -4.94
CA TYR A 84 -3.93 12.03 -5.42
C TYR A 84 -5.13 12.34 -4.54
N ASN A 85 -6.32 12.20 -5.12
CA ASN A 85 -7.57 12.28 -4.37
C ASN A 85 -7.76 11.03 -3.48
N ARG A 86 -8.67 11.11 -2.50
CA ARG A 86 -8.92 10.03 -1.53
C ARG A 86 -9.25 8.68 -2.16
N ASN A 87 -9.98 8.67 -3.27
CA ASN A 87 -10.36 7.42 -3.94
C ASN A 87 -9.13 6.69 -4.50
N GLN A 88 -8.22 7.44 -5.11
CA GLN A 88 -6.95 6.90 -5.61
C GLN A 88 -6.01 6.47 -4.48
N GLN A 89 -5.97 7.22 -3.38
CA GLN A 89 -5.21 6.81 -2.19
C GLN A 89 -5.73 5.48 -1.62
N LEU A 90 -7.05 5.33 -1.48
CA LEU A 90 -7.67 4.09 -1.02
C LEU A 90 -7.36 2.92 -1.96
N ALA A 91 -7.46 3.13 -3.28
CA ALA A 91 -7.13 2.11 -4.26
C ALA A 91 -5.67 1.65 -4.15
N PHE A 92 -4.74 2.58 -3.95
CA PHE A 92 -3.33 2.27 -3.75
C PHE A 92 -3.09 1.41 -2.51
N TRP A 93 -3.59 1.86 -1.34
CA TRP A 93 -3.38 1.15 -0.09
C TRP A 93 -4.03 -0.23 -0.09
N THR A 94 -5.22 -0.36 -0.69
CA THR A 94 -5.91 -1.65 -0.77
C THR A 94 -5.29 -2.62 -1.76
N ASN A 95 -4.62 -2.14 -2.82
CA ASN A 95 -3.94 -3.02 -3.78
C ASN A 95 -2.56 -3.46 -3.32
N ILE A 96 -1.80 -2.58 -2.64
CA ILE A 96 -0.39 -2.84 -2.30
C ILE A 96 -0.23 -3.36 -0.85
N LEU A 97 -1.04 -2.93 0.11
CA LEU A 97 -0.88 -3.29 1.54
C LEU A 97 -1.75 -4.47 2.00
N LYS A 98 -2.47 -5.15 1.10
CA LYS A 98 -3.15 -6.41 1.44
C LYS A 98 -2.12 -7.50 1.73
N LYS A 99 -1.66 -7.55 2.98
CA LYS A 99 -0.99 -8.70 3.58
C LYS A 99 -1.97 -9.83 3.85
#